data_AF-A0A960SRC3-F1
#
_entry.id   AF-A0A960SRC3-F1
#
_cell.length_a   1.000
_cell.length_b   1.000
_cell.length_c   1.000
_cell.angle_alpha   90.00
_cell.angle_beta   90.00
_cell.angle_gamma   90.00
#
_symmetry.space_group_name_H-M   'P 1'
#
loop_
_entity.id
_entity.type
_entity.pdbx_description
1 polymer ?
#
loop_
_entity_poly.entity_id
_entity_poly.type
_entity_poly.pdbx_seq_one_letter_code
_entity_poly.pdbx_strand_id
1 'polypeptide(L)'
;DVALVLPDTVVIPAGEAEATFEAIVADDDVIGLAREAELTALAEGHTLARTTVEIRDNDDPGLTVEVDPTTFSESAGGLAAMGRVTRAHVTPRSLVVQLQVSDDTEAVLLPQVLIRGGQASTEFFVSAVNDTLLDGDQTILLRAFVNDPGSSAPVAEAVPFDLTVTDDDGPSLRLALGGTLAREGRNPALTGVVTRNSTPDEPLTVALVSDDLTEATVPAEVIIPAGETSATFPVATLEDGVVDGNQRVTLTATAEGYSPAVRQFTVSDGDLPDLVVSELAVPSSGLTRDLFQLSYRITNQGFDTTGGSPLQRVVLSRDPVLDADDRVIDETPFAVNLPPGQSFSRELSLFLPGETGNWWVFVTTDADDVVNETLEDNNTARSGAPLRVDAAYTATVQTDINSAPAGTLIPLHGSAMRPDGQPAAGELVNIHVIVRDARRILSALTDLNGRFTANFQPLPSEGGTYTIGAVHPGVNTAPVQDTFSILALRVTPN
;
A
#
# COMPACT_ATOMS: atom_id res chain seq x y z
N ASP A 1 41.76 -7.80 -10.13
CA ASP A 1 43.01 -8.28 -10.75
C ASP A 1 43.20 -9.74 -10.41
N VAL A 2 42.56 -10.62 -11.17
CA VAL A 2 42.77 -12.06 -11.05
C VAL A 2 44.15 -12.36 -11.62
N ALA A 3 45.10 -12.69 -10.76
CA ALA A 3 46.46 -12.99 -11.17
C ALA A 3 46.51 -14.43 -11.71
N LEU A 4 46.68 -14.58 -13.03
CA LEU A 4 47.12 -15.84 -13.61
C LEU A 4 48.58 -16.06 -13.24
N VAL A 5 48.85 -17.05 -12.40
CA VAL A 5 50.21 -17.36 -11.94
C VAL A 5 50.78 -18.50 -12.78
N LEU A 6 51.93 -18.23 -13.39
CA LEU A 6 52.71 -19.17 -14.19
C LEU A 6 54.08 -19.37 -13.52
N PRO A 7 54.75 -20.51 -13.72
CA PRO A 7 56.13 -20.64 -13.30
C PRO A 7 57.05 -19.74 -14.13
N ASP A 8 58.03 -19.12 -13.47
CA ASP A 8 59.01 -18.22 -14.11
C ASP A 8 59.85 -18.93 -15.17
N THR A 9 60.08 -20.24 -15.00
CA THR A 9 60.83 -21.07 -15.94
C THR A 9 60.21 -22.46 -16.04
N VAL A 10 60.23 -23.01 -17.24
CA VAL A 10 59.88 -24.41 -17.52
C VAL A 10 61.03 -25.03 -18.29
N VAL A 11 61.50 -26.19 -17.84
CA VAL A 11 62.62 -26.90 -18.46
C VAL A 11 62.09 -28.05 -19.28
N ILE A 12 62.39 -28.06 -20.58
CA ILE A 12 62.17 -29.22 -21.45
C ILE A 12 63.32 -30.20 -21.21
N PRO A 13 63.07 -31.43 -20.70
CA PRO A 13 64.14 -32.39 -20.42
C PRO A 13 64.92 -32.79 -21.68
N ALA A 14 66.18 -33.16 -21.50
CA ALA A 14 67.03 -33.58 -22.62
C ALA A 14 66.46 -34.84 -23.30
N GLY A 15 66.21 -34.74 -24.60
CA GLY A 15 65.63 -35.82 -25.42
C GLY A 15 64.10 -35.73 -25.58
N GLU A 16 63.44 -34.81 -24.88
CA GLU A 16 61.99 -34.58 -24.99
C GLU A 16 61.66 -33.39 -25.89
N ALA A 17 60.44 -33.38 -26.44
CA ALA A 17 59.95 -32.31 -27.31
C ALA A 17 59.06 -31.28 -26.59
N GLU A 18 58.58 -31.60 -25.39
CA GLU A 18 57.63 -30.77 -24.64
C GLU A 18 57.87 -30.86 -23.13
N ALA A 19 57.34 -29.87 -22.41
CA ALA A 19 57.23 -29.89 -20.96
C ALA A 19 55.88 -29.30 -20.55
N THR A 20 55.26 -29.91 -19.55
CA THR A 20 54.01 -29.45 -18.96
C THR A 20 54.29 -28.57 -17.75
N PHE A 21 53.47 -27.56 -17.54
CA PHE A 21 53.49 -26.74 -16.35
C PHE A 21 52.06 -26.49 -15.86
N GLU A 22 51.93 -26.16 -14.58
CA GLU A 22 50.65 -25.76 -13.99
C GLU A 22 50.46 -24.25 -14.13
N ALA A 23 49.26 -23.84 -14.52
CA ALA A 23 48.82 -22.46 -14.49
C ALA A 23 47.73 -22.35 -13.42
N ILE A 24 47.90 -21.45 -12.46
CA ILE A 24 46.96 -21.27 -11.35
C ILE A 24 46.20 -19.97 -11.57
N VAL A 25 44.87 -20.07 -11.64
CA VAL A 25 43.97 -18.91 -11.61
C VAL A 25 43.59 -18.69 -10.15
N ALA A 26 43.83 -17.48 -9.64
CA ALA A 26 43.34 -17.11 -8.32
C ALA A 26 41.80 -16.97 -8.37
N ASP A 27 41.10 -17.77 -7.58
CA ASP A 27 39.67 -17.58 -7.31
C ASP A 27 39.51 -16.39 -6.35
N ASP A 28 38.54 -15.51 -6.61
CA ASP A 28 38.13 -14.48 -5.66
C ASP A 28 36.63 -14.61 -5.35
N ASP A 29 35.96 -13.57 -4.83
CA ASP A 29 34.48 -13.62 -4.69
C ASP A 29 33.84 -12.38 -5.37
N VAL A 30 34.48 -11.87 -6.42
CA VAL A 30 34.11 -10.63 -7.13
C VAL A 30 33.65 -10.98 -8.53
N ILE A 31 32.33 -10.87 -8.74
CA ILE A 31 31.69 -11.02 -10.05
C ILE A 31 32.34 -10.09 -11.09
N GLY A 32 32.82 -10.65 -12.18
CA GLY A 32 33.51 -9.97 -13.26
C GLY A 32 33.30 -10.61 -14.62
N LEU A 33 33.64 -9.87 -15.67
CA LEU A 33 33.61 -10.36 -17.05
C LEU A 33 34.74 -11.38 -17.30
N ALA A 34 34.51 -12.26 -18.29
CA ALA A 34 35.59 -13.09 -18.84
C ALA A 34 36.72 -12.22 -19.39
N ARG A 35 37.97 -12.65 -19.15
CA ARG A 35 39.18 -11.92 -19.53
C ARG A 35 40.10 -12.79 -20.37
N GLU A 36 40.82 -12.19 -21.31
CA GLU A 36 41.86 -12.91 -22.06
C GLU A 36 43.25 -12.61 -21.48
N ALA A 37 44.05 -13.66 -21.30
CA ALA A 37 45.46 -13.56 -20.94
C ALA A 37 46.33 -14.08 -22.10
N GLU A 38 47.28 -13.28 -22.56
CA GLU A 38 48.29 -13.71 -23.54
C GLU A 38 49.47 -14.37 -22.80
N LEU A 39 49.74 -15.63 -23.12
CA LEU A 39 50.89 -16.38 -22.63
C LEU A 39 52.02 -16.27 -23.64
N THR A 40 53.21 -15.89 -23.18
CA THR A 40 54.42 -15.82 -24.01
C THR A 40 55.50 -16.73 -23.44
N ALA A 41 56.06 -17.62 -24.27
CA ALA A 41 57.21 -18.43 -23.93
C ALA A 41 58.43 -17.98 -24.75
N LEU A 42 59.59 -17.86 -24.08
CA LEU A 42 60.85 -17.43 -24.67
C LEU A 42 61.99 -18.35 -24.22
N ALA A 43 62.86 -18.72 -25.16
CA ALA A 43 64.12 -19.42 -24.88
C ALA A 43 65.24 -18.86 -25.77
N GLU A 44 66.46 -18.83 -25.27
CA GLU A 44 67.62 -18.35 -26.04
C GLU A 44 67.81 -19.21 -27.30
N GLY A 45 68.07 -18.55 -28.44
CA GLY A 45 68.22 -19.22 -29.73
C GLY A 45 66.92 -19.70 -30.39
N HIS A 46 65.75 -19.44 -29.79
CA HIS A 46 64.44 -19.86 -30.29
C HIS A 46 63.52 -18.66 -30.58
N THR A 47 62.61 -18.80 -31.54
CA THR A 47 61.56 -17.81 -31.77
C THR A 47 60.53 -17.84 -30.65
N LEU A 48 60.00 -16.68 -30.26
CA LEU A 48 58.96 -16.62 -29.25
C LEU A 48 57.70 -17.40 -29.68
N ALA A 49 57.02 -18.00 -28.70
CA ALA A 49 55.72 -18.64 -28.87
C ALA A 49 54.66 -17.87 -28.07
N ARG A 50 53.45 -17.76 -28.63
CA ARG A 50 52.32 -17.06 -28.00
C ARG A 50 51.06 -17.87 -28.10
N THR A 51 50.22 -17.79 -27.07
CA THR A 51 48.85 -18.31 -27.09
C THR A 51 47.99 -17.45 -26.17
N THR A 52 46.66 -17.52 -26.32
CA THR A 52 45.72 -16.81 -25.45
C THR A 52 44.88 -17.80 -24.66
N VAL A 53 44.53 -17.43 -23.44
CA VAL A 53 43.63 -18.20 -22.56
C VAL A 53 42.50 -17.30 -22.10
N GLU A 54 41.26 -17.75 -22.27
CA GLU A 54 40.07 -17.12 -21.71
C GLU A 54 39.92 -17.56 -20.25
N ILE A 55 39.96 -16.60 -19.33
CA ILE A 55 39.71 -16.79 -17.91
C ILE A 55 38.26 -16.36 -17.66
N ARG A 56 37.42 -17.32 -17.27
CA ARG A 56 36.03 -17.07 -16.87
C ARG A 56 35.95 -17.01 -15.36
N ASP A 57 35.18 -16.06 -14.87
CA ASP A 57 34.82 -15.96 -13.47
C ASP A 57 33.74 -17.01 -13.13
N ASN A 58 33.89 -17.68 -11.99
CA ASN A 58 32.97 -18.67 -11.45
C ASN A 58 31.99 -18.11 -10.40
N ASP A 59 32.03 -16.81 -10.12
CA ASP A 59 31.15 -16.14 -9.16
C ASP A 59 29.77 -15.73 -9.72
N ASP A 60 29.31 -16.32 -10.82
CA ASP A 60 27.98 -16.03 -11.38
C ASP A 60 26.89 -16.26 -10.31
N PRO A 61 26.14 -15.20 -9.92
CA PRO A 61 25.13 -15.31 -8.88
C PRO A 61 23.92 -16.18 -9.28
N GLY A 62 23.73 -16.50 -10.57
CA GLY A 62 22.61 -17.29 -11.05
C GLY A 62 21.27 -16.64 -10.70
N LEU A 63 20.95 -15.52 -11.34
CA LEU A 63 19.76 -14.73 -10.99
C LEU A 63 18.48 -15.32 -11.58
N THR A 64 17.42 -15.30 -10.78
CA THR A 64 16.04 -15.50 -11.24
C THR A 64 15.17 -14.34 -10.79
N VAL A 65 14.15 -14.04 -11.59
CA VAL A 65 13.13 -13.04 -11.27
C VAL A 65 11.75 -13.65 -11.47
N GLU A 66 10.86 -13.39 -10.51
CA GLU A 66 9.45 -13.76 -10.56
C GLU A 66 8.62 -12.52 -10.21
N VAL A 67 7.47 -12.33 -10.85
CA VAL A 67 6.55 -11.23 -10.60
C VAL A 67 5.13 -11.79 -10.52
N ASP A 68 4.35 -11.35 -9.54
CA ASP A 68 2.96 -11.73 -9.34
C ASP A 68 2.10 -10.51 -8.93
N PRO A 69 0.99 -10.22 -9.65
CA PRO A 69 0.54 -10.84 -10.90
C PRO A 69 1.44 -10.49 -12.10
N THR A 70 1.44 -11.34 -13.13
CA THR A 70 2.15 -11.09 -14.41
C THR A 70 1.36 -10.21 -15.37
N THR A 71 0.08 -9.97 -15.07
CA THR A 71 -0.83 -9.13 -15.84
C THR A 71 -1.59 -8.22 -14.87
N PHE A 72 -1.60 -6.92 -15.12
CA PHE A 72 -2.27 -5.94 -14.26
C PHE A 72 -2.78 -4.75 -15.07
N SER A 73 -3.80 -4.06 -14.56
CA SER A 73 -4.34 -2.85 -15.17
C SER A 73 -3.36 -1.69 -15.06
N GLU A 74 -3.33 -0.80 -16.06
CA GLU A 74 -2.60 0.47 -15.97
C GLU A 74 -3.09 1.34 -14.78
N SER A 75 -4.36 1.16 -14.38
CA SER A 75 -4.97 1.79 -13.20
C SER A 75 -4.69 1.11 -11.86
N ALA A 76 -3.92 0.02 -11.84
CA ALA A 76 -3.60 -0.72 -10.61
C ALA A 76 -2.68 0.05 -9.63
N GLY A 77 -2.07 1.15 -10.09
CA GLY A 77 -1.31 2.09 -9.27
C GLY A 77 0.05 1.55 -8.79
N GLY A 78 0.56 2.13 -7.69
CA GLY A 78 1.95 1.94 -7.26
C GLY A 78 2.32 0.55 -6.70
N LEU A 79 1.34 -0.33 -6.54
CA LEU A 79 1.50 -1.70 -6.03
C LEU A 79 0.88 -2.72 -7.00
N ALA A 80 0.91 -2.42 -8.29
CA ALA A 80 0.26 -3.23 -9.33
C ALA A 80 0.76 -4.68 -9.35
N ALA A 81 2.06 -4.90 -9.10
CA ALA A 81 2.61 -6.23 -8.89
C ALA A 81 3.80 -6.25 -7.92
N MET A 82 4.06 -7.43 -7.34
CA MET A 82 5.22 -7.69 -6.51
C MET A 82 6.22 -8.56 -7.27
N GLY A 83 7.45 -8.08 -7.39
CA GLY A 83 8.57 -8.81 -7.93
C GLY A 83 9.51 -9.34 -6.86
N ARG A 84 10.13 -10.48 -7.12
CA ARG A 84 11.17 -11.08 -6.27
C ARG A 84 12.38 -11.44 -7.14
N VAL A 85 13.54 -10.89 -6.79
CA VAL A 85 14.81 -11.31 -7.37
C VAL A 85 15.51 -12.27 -6.42
N THR A 86 15.98 -13.39 -6.94
CA THR A 86 16.68 -14.44 -6.20
C THR A 86 18.04 -14.71 -6.82
N ARG A 87 19.06 -14.95 -5.99
CA ARG A 87 20.37 -15.48 -6.41
C ARG A 87 20.47 -16.96 -6.06
N ALA A 88 21.05 -17.76 -6.94
CA ALA A 88 21.22 -19.21 -6.75
C ALA A 88 22.13 -19.55 -5.56
N HIS A 89 23.12 -18.69 -5.27
CA HIS A 89 24.11 -18.92 -4.22
C HIS A 89 24.12 -17.78 -3.19
N VAL A 90 23.93 -18.14 -1.91
CA VAL A 90 23.91 -17.16 -0.81
C VAL A 90 25.34 -16.91 -0.32
N THR A 91 25.83 -15.69 -0.52
CA THR A 91 27.14 -15.26 -0.03
C THR A 91 27.01 -14.23 1.10
N PRO A 92 28.05 -14.08 1.96
CA PRO A 92 28.08 -13.02 2.98
C PRO A 92 28.11 -11.59 2.41
N ARG A 93 28.37 -11.44 1.11
CA ARG A 93 28.41 -10.14 0.42
C ARG A 93 27.02 -9.76 -0.06
N SER A 94 26.69 -8.46 0.03
CA SER A 94 25.48 -7.91 -0.56
C SER A 94 25.65 -7.80 -2.08
N LEU A 95 24.55 -8.02 -2.81
CA LEU A 95 24.49 -7.96 -4.26
C LEU A 95 23.52 -6.85 -4.69
N VAL A 96 24.01 -5.89 -5.47
CA VAL A 96 23.17 -4.86 -6.09
C VAL A 96 22.71 -5.37 -7.44
N VAL A 97 21.41 -5.56 -7.60
CA VAL A 97 20.79 -5.96 -8.87
C VAL A 97 20.17 -4.74 -9.51
N GLN A 98 20.53 -4.45 -10.74
CA GLN A 98 19.89 -3.43 -11.58
C GLN A 98 18.61 -4.02 -12.17
N LEU A 99 17.55 -3.21 -12.18
CA LEU A 99 16.27 -3.54 -12.78
C LEU A 99 15.96 -2.55 -13.89
N GLN A 100 15.46 -3.05 -15.01
CA GLN A 100 15.07 -2.23 -16.16
C GLN A 100 13.80 -2.79 -16.79
N VAL A 101 12.91 -1.91 -17.22
CA VAL A 101 11.77 -2.24 -18.10
C VAL A 101 12.03 -1.71 -19.50
N SER A 102 11.45 -2.35 -20.50
CA SER A 102 11.55 -1.88 -21.90
C SER A 102 10.76 -0.61 -22.15
N ASP A 103 9.71 -0.37 -21.38
CA ASP A 103 8.84 0.79 -21.49
C ASP A 103 8.48 1.32 -20.11
N ASP A 104 8.84 2.58 -19.83
CA ASP A 104 8.55 3.26 -18.57
C ASP A 104 7.29 4.15 -18.65
N THR A 105 6.64 4.23 -19.82
CA THR A 105 5.30 4.82 -19.93
C THR A 105 4.21 3.91 -19.40
N GLU A 106 4.45 2.59 -19.38
CA GLU A 106 3.49 1.57 -18.95
C GLU A 106 3.66 1.12 -17.49
N ALA A 107 4.92 0.95 -17.07
CA ALA A 107 5.23 0.56 -15.70
C ALA A 107 6.58 1.10 -15.24
N VAL A 108 6.68 1.39 -13.95
CA VAL A 108 7.90 1.90 -13.32
C VAL A 108 8.27 1.03 -12.12
N LEU A 109 9.57 0.83 -11.93
CA LEU A 109 10.14 0.14 -10.78
C LEU A 109 11.39 0.87 -10.28
N LEU A 110 11.88 0.50 -9.10
CA LEU A 110 13.16 1.05 -8.63
C LEU A 110 14.31 0.52 -9.50
N PRO A 111 15.21 1.39 -10.01
CA PRO A 111 16.24 0.99 -10.97
C PRO A 111 17.27 0.00 -10.41
N GLN A 112 17.31 -0.17 -9.09
CA GLN A 112 18.14 -1.18 -8.44
C GLN A 112 17.54 -1.65 -7.11
N VAL A 113 17.85 -2.90 -6.78
CA VAL A 113 17.48 -3.55 -5.51
C VAL A 113 18.71 -4.18 -4.88
N LEU A 114 18.68 -4.33 -3.55
CA LEU A 114 19.81 -4.85 -2.78
C LEU A 114 19.44 -6.18 -2.12
N ILE A 115 20.04 -7.28 -2.59
CA ILE A 115 20.05 -8.54 -1.85
C ILE A 115 21.15 -8.42 -0.80
N ARG A 116 20.81 -8.36 0.50
CA ARG A 116 21.84 -8.21 1.54
C ARG A 116 22.68 -9.47 1.69
N GLY A 117 23.90 -9.30 2.21
CA GLY A 117 24.75 -10.40 2.64
C GLY A 117 23.99 -11.40 3.52
N GLY A 118 24.12 -12.69 3.22
CA GLY A 118 23.40 -13.77 3.90
C GLY A 118 21.94 -13.96 3.47
N GLN A 119 21.38 -13.14 2.58
CA GLN A 119 20.02 -13.31 2.05
C GLN A 119 20.02 -13.95 0.66
N ALA A 120 19.02 -14.77 0.34
CA ALA A 120 18.87 -15.38 -0.99
C ALA A 120 18.12 -14.48 -1.98
N SER A 121 17.30 -13.56 -1.49
CA SER A 121 16.39 -12.78 -2.32
C SER A 121 16.04 -11.43 -1.70
N THR A 122 15.51 -10.54 -2.51
CA THR A 122 14.82 -9.31 -2.08
C THR A 122 13.57 -9.11 -2.93
N GLU A 123 12.59 -8.40 -2.37
CA GLU A 123 11.35 -8.03 -3.06
C GLU A 123 11.43 -6.59 -3.57
N PHE A 124 10.62 -6.29 -4.58
CA PHE A 124 10.42 -4.98 -5.15
C PHE A 124 9.01 -4.83 -5.70
N PHE A 125 8.52 -3.59 -5.79
CA PHE A 125 7.22 -3.31 -6.35
C PHE A 125 7.34 -2.86 -7.81
N VAL A 126 6.35 -3.25 -8.61
CA VAL A 126 6.08 -2.71 -9.95
C VAL A 126 4.89 -1.77 -9.82
N SER A 127 5.07 -0.53 -10.25
CA SER A 127 4.02 0.48 -10.33
C SER A 127 3.47 0.51 -11.75
N ALA A 128 2.16 0.39 -11.90
CA ALA A 128 1.51 0.70 -13.17
C ALA A 128 1.47 2.22 -13.39
N VAL A 129 1.62 2.65 -14.63
CA VAL A 129 1.47 4.05 -15.02
C VAL A 129 0.19 4.14 -15.84
N ASN A 130 -0.81 4.82 -15.28
CA ASN A 130 -2.09 5.06 -15.94
C ASN A 130 -1.96 6.27 -16.87
N ASP A 131 -2.47 6.16 -18.08
CA ASP A 131 -2.63 7.32 -18.93
C ASP A 131 -4.09 7.58 -19.35
N THR A 132 -4.34 8.09 -20.56
CA THR A 132 -5.69 8.36 -21.08
C THR A 132 -5.83 7.91 -22.54
N LEU A 133 -4.83 7.17 -23.05
CA LEU A 133 -4.67 6.79 -24.43
C LEU A 133 -5.14 5.34 -24.59
N LEU A 134 -6.16 5.14 -25.42
CA LEU A 134 -6.52 3.82 -25.88
C LEU A 134 -5.46 3.31 -26.87
N ASP A 135 -4.48 2.55 -26.40
CA ASP A 135 -3.42 1.95 -27.20
C ASP A 135 -3.34 0.41 -27.07
N GLY A 136 -4.22 -0.18 -26.26
CA GLY A 136 -4.42 -1.61 -26.05
C GLY A 136 -3.38 -2.24 -25.15
N ASP A 137 -3.61 -3.49 -24.74
CA ASP A 137 -2.70 -4.21 -23.85
C ASP A 137 -1.24 -4.22 -24.34
N GLN A 138 -0.35 -3.62 -23.55
CA GLN A 138 1.08 -3.56 -23.84
C GLN A 138 1.84 -4.68 -23.11
N THR A 139 2.83 -5.26 -23.78
CA THR A 139 3.76 -6.21 -23.16
C THR A 139 5.12 -5.55 -22.97
N ILE A 140 5.57 -5.46 -21.72
CA ILE A 140 6.87 -4.90 -21.35
C ILE A 140 7.84 -5.99 -20.91
N LEU A 141 9.11 -5.82 -21.27
CA LEU A 141 10.19 -6.73 -20.91
C LEU A 141 10.91 -6.24 -19.66
N LEU A 142 10.85 -7.00 -18.57
CA LEU A 142 11.61 -6.77 -17.36
C LEU A 142 12.96 -7.50 -17.41
N ARG A 143 14.04 -6.77 -17.16
CA ARG A 143 15.41 -7.27 -17.08
C ARG A 143 15.96 -7.06 -15.67
N ALA A 144 16.62 -8.08 -15.13
CA ALA A 144 17.32 -8.03 -13.86
C ALA A 144 18.77 -8.48 -14.06
N PHE A 145 19.73 -7.61 -13.81
CA PHE A 145 21.15 -7.89 -14.09
C PHE A 145 22.10 -7.25 -13.09
N VAL A 146 23.33 -7.74 -13.03
CA VAL A 146 24.42 -7.20 -12.21
C VAL A 146 25.48 -6.63 -13.15
N ASN A 147 26.09 -5.51 -12.77
CA ASN A 147 27.19 -4.89 -13.50
C ASN A 147 28.51 -5.08 -12.75
N ASP A 148 29.62 -5.15 -13.50
CA ASP A 148 30.99 -5.04 -12.94
C ASP A 148 31.21 -3.62 -12.38
N PRO A 149 31.79 -3.43 -11.18
CA PRO A 149 32.20 -2.12 -10.69
C PRO A 149 33.10 -1.35 -11.67
N GLY A 150 32.51 -0.43 -12.44
CA GLY A 150 33.20 0.41 -13.44
C GLY A 150 32.82 0.12 -14.90
N SER A 151 31.93 -0.85 -15.14
CA SER A 151 31.33 -1.12 -16.45
C SER A 151 29.80 -0.94 -16.39
N SER A 152 29.20 -0.55 -17.51
CA SER A 152 27.74 -0.56 -17.69
C SER A 152 27.24 -1.85 -18.34
N ALA A 153 28.16 -2.76 -18.69
CA ALA A 153 27.80 -4.04 -19.31
C ALA A 153 27.38 -5.06 -18.22
N PRO A 154 26.27 -5.79 -18.45
CA PRO A 154 25.85 -6.83 -17.52
C PRO A 154 26.89 -7.95 -17.47
N VAL A 155 27.28 -8.35 -16.25
CA VAL A 155 28.13 -9.52 -15.98
C VAL A 155 27.32 -10.78 -15.70
N ALA A 156 26.09 -10.61 -15.19
CA ALA A 156 25.13 -11.67 -14.96
C ALA A 156 23.71 -11.10 -15.15
N GLU A 157 22.83 -11.85 -15.80
CA GLU A 157 21.47 -11.42 -16.11
C GLU A 157 20.50 -12.58 -15.93
N ALA A 158 19.38 -12.32 -15.24
CA ALA A 158 18.26 -13.25 -15.17
C ALA A 158 17.61 -13.38 -16.55
N VAL A 159 16.94 -14.50 -16.81
CA VAL A 159 16.09 -14.61 -18.01
C VAL A 159 15.09 -13.45 -18.01
N PRO A 160 15.03 -12.62 -19.07
CA PRO A 160 14.07 -11.54 -19.17
C PRO A 160 12.64 -12.03 -19.01
N PHE A 161 11.80 -11.23 -18.37
CA PHE A 161 10.46 -11.60 -17.93
C PHE A 161 9.43 -10.65 -18.54
N ASP A 162 8.44 -11.17 -19.27
CA ASP A 162 7.37 -10.37 -19.86
C ASP A 162 6.29 -10.06 -18.81
N LEU A 163 5.85 -8.81 -18.78
CA LEU A 163 4.67 -8.35 -18.02
C LEU A 163 3.67 -7.76 -19.00
N THR A 164 2.38 -7.99 -18.76
CA THR A 164 1.31 -7.39 -19.56
C THR A 164 0.59 -6.31 -18.76
N VAL A 165 0.58 -5.08 -19.27
CA VAL A 165 -0.23 -3.98 -18.74
C VAL A 165 -1.49 -3.90 -19.58
N THR A 166 -2.66 -4.02 -18.95
CA THR A 166 -3.95 -3.95 -19.66
C THR A 166 -4.47 -2.53 -19.68
N ASP A 167 -4.88 -2.07 -20.86
CA ASP A 167 -5.45 -0.74 -21.11
C ASP A 167 -6.90 -0.69 -20.61
N ASP A 168 -7.23 0.33 -19.81
CA ASP A 168 -8.57 0.55 -19.27
C ASP A 168 -9.27 1.83 -19.75
N ASP A 169 -8.70 2.52 -20.73
CA ASP A 169 -9.23 3.73 -21.37
C ASP A 169 -10.18 3.45 -22.56
N GLY A 170 -10.35 2.18 -22.91
CA GLY A 170 -11.26 1.73 -23.96
C GLY A 170 -12.76 1.92 -23.68
N PRO A 171 -13.62 1.60 -24.68
CA PRO A 171 -15.05 1.53 -24.46
C PRO A 171 -15.38 0.51 -23.36
N SER A 172 -16.19 0.91 -22.38
CA SER A 172 -16.59 0.07 -21.25
C SER A 172 -18.08 0.18 -20.96
N LEU A 173 -18.63 -0.89 -20.40
CA LEU A 173 -19.99 -0.92 -19.88
C LEU A 173 -19.97 -0.72 -18.36
N ARG A 174 -21.06 -0.16 -17.84
CA ARG A 174 -21.36 -0.13 -16.41
C ARG A 174 -22.76 -0.65 -16.18
N LEU A 175 -22.92 -1.53 -15.18
CA LEU A 175 -24.19 -2.10 -14.78
C LEU A 175 -24.58 -1.61 -13.37
N ALA A 176 -25.81 -1.13 -13.23
CA ALA A 176 -26.41 -0.74 -11.97
C ALA A 176 -27.79 -1.39 -11.80
N LEU A 177 -28.17 -1.68 -10.56
CA LEU A 177 -29.47 -2.23 -10.20
C LEU A 177 -30.17 -1.27 -9.22
N GLY A 178 -31.50 -1.25 -9.24
CA GLY A 178 -32.32 -0.42 -8.34
C GLY A 178 -32.25 -0.82 -6.86
N GLY A 179 -31.56 -1.92 -6.52
CA GLY A 179 -31.34 -2.43 -5.18
C GLY A 179 -30.37 -3.61 -5.21
N THR A 180 -29.92 -4.03 -4.03
CA THR A 180 -29.04 -5.21 -3.83
C THR A 180 -29.81 -6.43 -3.34
N LEU A 181 -31.10 -6.28 -3.04
CA LEU A 181 -31.97 -7.33 -2.55
C LEU A 181 -33.28 -7.34 -3.36
N ALA A 182 -33.74 -8.53 -3.74
CA ALA A 182 -34.98 -8.75 -4.45
C ALA A 182 -35.77 -9.88 -3.77
N ARG A 183 -37.09 -9.71 -3.67
CA ARG A 183 -37.99 -10.77 -3.22
C ARG A 183 -38.15 -11.77 -4.35
N GLU A 184 -38.16 -13.06 -4.05
CA GLU A 184 -38.52 -14.09 -5.03
C GLU A 184 -39.92 -13.87 -5.66
N GLY A 185 -40.13 -14.46 -6.84
CA GLY A 185 -41.41 -14.48 -7.53
C GLY A 185 -41.93 -13.13 -8.06
N ARG A 186 -41.07 -12.14 -8.32
CA ARG A 186 -41.47 -10.81 -8.83
C ARG A 186 -41.00 -10.52 -10.25
N ASN A 187 -41.86 -9.88 -11.04
CA ASN A 187 -41.52 -9.43 -12.40
C ASN A 187 -42.18 -8.06 -12.74
N PRO A 188 -41.40 -6.96 -12.86
CA PRO A 188 -40.00 -6.86 -12.47
C PRO A 188 -39.85 -6.88 -10.95
N ALA A 189 -38.80 -7.55 -10.47
CA ALA A 189 -38.32 -7.45 -9.10
C ALA A 189 -37.42 -6.22 -8.90
N LEU A 190 -36.51 -5.97 -9.85
CA LEU A 190 -35.62 -4.81 -9.88
C LEU A 190 -35.62 -4.18 -11.28
N THR A 191 -35.16 -2.93 -11.35
CA THR A 191 -34.81 -2.26 -12.61
C THR A 191 -33.30 -2.22 -12.75
N GLY A 192 -32.76 -2.78 -13.83
CA GLY A 192 -31.37 -2.66 -14.21
C GLY A 192 -31.14 -1.49 -15.15
N VAL A 193 -29.95 -0.90 -15.08
CA VAL A 193 -29.48 0.17 -15.97
C VAL A 193 -28.10 -0.22 -16.48
N VAL A 194 -27.94 -0.32 -17.80
CA VAL A 194 -26.64 -0.43 -18.44
C VAL A 194 -26.24 0.92 -19.03
N THR A 195 -24.99 1.31 -18.85
CA THR A 195 -24.41 2.57 -19.33
C THR A 195 -23.15 2.30 -20.12
N ARG A 196 -22.89 3.09 -21.17
CA ARG A 196 -21.63 3.11 -21.94
C ARG A 196 -20.85 4.41 -21.68
N ASN A 197 -19.53 4.36 -21.77
CA ASN A 197 -18.65 5.55 -21.71
C ASN A 197 -18.30 6.15 -23.10
N SER A 198 -18.69 5.50 -24.19
CA SER A 198 -18.38 5.93 -25.56
C SER A 198 -19.36 6.98 -26.11
N THR A 199 -19.00 7.62 -27.24
CA THR A 199 -19.93 8.51 -27.96
C THR A 199 -21.15 7.72 -28.45
N PRO A 200 -22.36 8.29 -28.35
CA PRO A 200 -23.58 7.54 -28.63
C PRO A 200 -24.06 7.64 -30.08
N ASP A 201 -23.17 7.63 -31.07
CA ASP A 201 -23.53 7.94 -32.46
C ASP A 201 -24.41 6.85 -33.12
N GLU A 202 -24.21 5.59 -32.71
CA GLU A 202 -24.97 4.42 -33.17
C GLU A 202 -25.63 3.70 -31.98
N PRO A 203 -26.71 2.92 -32.21
CA PRO A 203 -27.27 2.08 -31.16
C PRO A 203 -26.29 0.98 -30.78
N LEU A 204 -26.20 0.65 -29.49
CA LEU A 204 -25.38 -0.44 -28.97
C LEU A 204 -26.29 -1.54 -28.43
N THR A 205 -26.20 -2.74 -29.02
CA THR A 205 -26.85 -3.94 -28.48
C THR A 205 -25.96 -4.56 -27.42
N VAL A 206 -26.50 -4.71 -26.21
CA VAL A 206 -25.82 -5.32 -25.06
C VAL A 206 -26.49 -6.65 -24.74
N ALA A 207 -25.72 -7.74 -24.72
CA ALA A 207 -26.20 -9.03 -24.24
C ALA A 207 -26.18 -9.07 -22.71
N LEU A 208 -27.22 -9.63 -22.10
CA LEU A 208 -27.34 -9.78 -20.65
C LEU A 208 -27.47 -11.26 -20.28
N VAL A 209 -26.75 -11.67 -19.25
CA VAL A 209 -26.72 -13.05 -18.75
C VAL A 209 -26.89 -13.05 -17.24
N SER A 210 -27.72 -13.97 -16.73
CA SER A 210 -27.76 -14.36 -15.31
C SER A 210 -26.97 -15.67 -15.14
N ASP A 211 -26.14 -15.78 -14.12
CA ASP A 211 -25.43 -17.01 -13.77
C ASP A 211 -26.38 -18.08 -13.20
N ASP A 212 -27.45 -17.65 -12.55
CA ASP A 212 -28.50 -18.50 -12.01
C ASP A 212 -29.87 -18.13 -12.62
N LEU A 213 -30.35 -19.00 -13.51
CA LEU A 213 -31.66 -18.85 -14.17
C LEU A 213 -32.80 -19.50 -13.40
N THR A 214 -32.51 -20.25 -12.33
CA THR A 214 -33.54 -20.76 -11.41
C THR A 214 -33.99 -19.66 -10.45
N GLU A 215 -33.12 -18.69 -10.15
CA GLU A 215 -33.40 -17.58 -9.26
C GLU A 215 -33.84 -16.29 -9.97
N ALA A 216 -33.12 -15.88 -11.01
CA ALA A 216 -33.43 -14.63 -11.69
C ALA A 216 -33.20 -14.69 -13.20
N THR A 217 -34.03 -13.91 -13.90
CA THR A 217 -33.99 -13.80 -15.35
C THR A 217 -33.95 -12.34 -15.79
N VAL A 218 -33.30 -12.13 -16.93
CA VAL A 218 -33.16 -10.84 -17.62
C VAL A 218 -33.49 -11.04 -19.10
N PRO A 219 -33.89 -9.99 -19.84
CA PRO A 219 -33.95 -10.06 -21.29
C PRO A 219 -32.58 -10.47 -21.85
N ALA A 220 -32.55 -11.28 -22.92
CA ALA A 220 -31.29 -11.72 -23.52
C ALA A 220 -30.44 -10.55 -24.05
N GLU A 221 -31.09 -9.46 -24.46
CA GLU A 221 -30.44 -8.24 -24.94
C GLU A 221 -31.20 -6.99 -24.51
N VAL A 222 -30.46 -5.88 -24.37
CA VAL A 222 -30.97 -4.53 -24.22
C VAL A 222 -30.24 -3.62 -25.21
N ILE A 223 -30.97 -2.70 -25.84
CA ILE A 223 -30.40 -1.77 -26.81
C ILE A 223 -30.26 -0.41 -26.14
N ILE A 224 -29.04 0.13 -26.10
CA ILE A 224 -28.78 1.56 -25.83
C ILE A 224 -28.98 2.31 -27.15
N PRO A 225 -30.03 3.15 -27.31
CA PRO A 225 -30.31 3.81 -28.57
C PRO A 225 -29.20 4.79 -29.02
N ALA A 226 -29.17 5.10 -30.31
CA ALA A 226 -28.38 6.22 -30.81
C ALA A 226 -28.82 7.53 -30.12
N GLY A 227 -27.86 8.36 -29.75
CA GLY A 227 -28.03 9.57 -28.94
C GLY A 227 -28.05 9.35 -27.43
N GLU A 228 -28.21 8.11 -26.96
CA GLU A 228 -28.31 7.78 -25.53
C GLU A 228 -27.05 7.09 -25.01
N THR A 229 -26.69 7.33 -23.75
CA THR A 229 -25.56 6.67 -23.08
C THR A 229 -26.00 5.53 -22.17
N SER A 230 -27.30 5.31 -21.98
CA SER A 230 -27.81 4.26 -21.12
C SER A 230 -29.14 3.69 -21.61
N ALA A 231 -29.45 2.48 -21.15
CA ALA A 231 -30.76 1.85 -21.29
C ALA A 231 -31.14 1.10 -20.02
N THR A 232 -32.44 0.98 -19.78
CA THR A 232 -32.97 0.23 -18.65
C THR A 232 -33.55 -1.12 -19.10
N PHE A 233 -33.52 -2.10 -18.22
CA PHE A 233 -34.12 -3.41 -18.44
C PHE A 233 -34.74 -3.96 -17.15
N PRO A 234 -35.82 -4.76 -17.23
CA PRO A 234 -36.40 -5.41 -16.07
C PRO A 234 -35.53 -6.61 -15.63
N VAL A 235 -35.40 -6.80 -14.32
CA VAL A 235 -34.89 -8.04 -13.72
C VAL A 235 -36.07 -8.73 -13.05
N ALA A 236 -36.34 -9.99 -13.39
CA ALA A 236 -37.38 -10.80 -12.78
C ALA A 236 -36.74 -11.85 -11.87
N THR A 237 -37.34 -12.07 -10.70
CA THR A 237 -37.02 -13.19 -9.81
C THR A 237 -38.08 -14.27 -9.98
N LEU A 238 -37.67 -15.53 -9.83
CA LEU A 238 -38.55 -16.68 -9.88
C LEU A 238 -38.86 -17.13 -8.46
N GLU A 239 -39.97 -17.83 -8.29
CA GLU A 239 -40.31 -18.56 -7.06
C GLU A 239 -40.06 -20.03 -7.40
N ASP A 240 -39.02 -20.62 -6.83
CA ASP A 240 -38.61 -21.99 -7.15
C ASP A 240 -39.31 -23.03 -6.26
N GLY A 241 -39.94 -22.55 -5.17
CA GLY A 241 -40.71 -23.34 -4.22
C GLY A 241 -39.84 -24.19 -3.28
N VAL A 242 -38.54 -23.93 -3.22
CA VAL A 242 -37.59 -24.61 -2.36
C VAL A 242 -37.04 -23.61 -1.35
N VAL A 243 -37.28 -23.90 -0.05
CA VAL A 243 -36.69 -23.08 1.00
C VAL A 243 -35.22 -23.46 1.17
N ASP A 244 -34.33 -22.78 0.45
CA ASP A 244 -32.88 -22.98 0.51
C ASP A 244 -32.09 -21.75 0.97
N GLY A 245 -32.81 -20.68 1.35
CA GLY A 245 -32.24 -19.44 1.86
C GLY A 245 -31.90 -18.44 0.76
N ASN A 246 -31.13 -17.42 1.11
CA ASN A 246 -30.87 -16.31 0.20
C ASN A 246 -29.82 -16.68 -0.84
N GLN A 247 -30.16 -16.52 -2.12
CA GLN A 247 -29.28 -16.85 -3.24
C GLN A 247 -28.65 -15.60 -3.84
N ARG A 248 -27.33 -15.63 -4.06
CA ARG A 248 -26.61 -14.52 -4.71
C ARG A 248 -26.55 -14.77 -6.21
N VAL A 249 -27.12 -13.86 -6.98
CA VAL A 249 -27.13 -13.90 -8.45
C VAL A 249 -26.16 -12.86 -9.01
N THR A 250 -25.40 -13.26 -10.03
CA THR A 250 -24.49 -12.42 -10.80
C THR A 250 -25.06 -12.15 -12.19
N LEU A 251 -25.30 -10.88 -12.50
CA LEU A 251 -25.67 -10.41 -13.83
C LEU A 251 -24.43 -9.90 -14.57
N THR A 252 -24.28 -10.33 -15.82
CA THR A 252 -23.19 -9.90 -16.72
C THR A 252 -23.78 -9.21 -17.95
N ALA A 253 -23.21 -8.05 -18.30
CA ALA A 253 -23.54 -7.29 -19.49
C ALA A 253 -22.32 -7.20 -20.42
N THR A 254 -22.49 -7.60 -21.68
CA THR A 254 -21.40 -7.66 -22.67
C THR A 254 -21.81 -7.03 -24.00
N ALA A 255 -20.88 -6.33 -24.65
CA ALA A 255 -21.04 -5.85 -26.02
C ALA A 255 -19.70 -5.96 -26.76
N GLU A 256 -19.74 -6.13 -28.08
CA GLU A 256 -18.53 -6.25 -28.91
C GLU A 256 -17.68 -4.96 -28.82
N GLY A 257 -16.39 -5.11 -28.50
CA GLY A 257 -15.47 -3.98 -28.35
C GLY A 257 -15.61 -3.20 -27.04
N TYR A 258 -16.39 -3.70 -26.08
CA TYR A 258 -16.51 -3.10 -24.74
C TYR A 258 -16.01 -4.05 -23.66
N SER A 259 -15.30 -3.51 -22.67
CA SER A 259 -15.06 -4.21 -21.41
C SER A 259 -16.40 -4.51 -20.71
N PRO A 260 -16.62 -5.75 -20.23
CA PRO A 260 -17.91 -6.18 -19.71
C PRO A 260 -18.22 -5.56 -18.34
N ALA A 261 -19.50 -5.49 -18.00
CA ALA A 261 -19.94 -5.07 -16.68
C ALA A 261 -20.57 -6.23 -15.92
N VAL A 262 -20.28 -6.32 -14.62
CA VAL A 262 -20.85 -7.34 -13.73
C VAL A 262 -21.54 -6.67 -12.55
N ARG A 263 -22.67 -7.23 -12.10
CA ARG A 263 -23.35 -6.78 -10.89
C ARG A 263 -24.01 -7.95 -10.16
N GLN A 264 -23.86 -7.98 -8.84
CA GLN A 264 -24.50 -8.97 -7.99
C GLN A 264 -25.66 -8.36 -7.21
N PHE A 265 -26.65 -9.20 -6.92
CA PHE A 265 -27.73 -8.93 -5.97
C PHE A 265 -28.19 -10.26 -5.35
N THR A 266 -28.97 -10.17 -4.28
CA THR A 266 -29.49 -11.33 -3.56
C THR A 266 -30.98 -11.50 -3.86
N VAL A 267 -31.41 -12.74 -4.11
CA VAL A 267 -32.81 -13.15 -4.14
C VAL A 267 -33.16 -13.74 -2.79
N SER A 268 -34.20 -13.22 -2.15
CA SER A 268 -34.68 -13.67 -0.85
C SER A 268 -35.79 -14.70 -1.02
N ASP A 269 -35.60 -15.85 -0.37
CA ASP A 269 -36.55 -16.96 -0.18
C ASP A 269 -37.58 -16.65 0.95
N GLY A 270 -37.43 -15.50 1.63
CA GLY A 270 -38.35 -15.07 2.70
C GLY A 270 -38.66 -13.58 2.72
N ASP A 271 -39.74 -13.24 3.41
CA ASP A 271 -40.02 -11.85 3.80
C ASP A 271 -39.36 -11.57 5.15
N LEU A 272 -38.09 -11.18 5.13
CA LEU A 272 -37.33 -10.74 6.31
C LEU A 272 -36.98 -9.25 6.20
N PRO A 273 -36.76 -8.55 7.33
CA PRO A 273 -36.14 -7.22 7.30
C PRO A 273 -34.68 -7.27 6.78
N ASP A 274 -34.14 -6.11 6.45
CA ASP A 274 -32.72 -5.91 6.09
C ASP A 274 -32.35 -4.45 6.43
N LEU A 275 -31.58 -4.27 7.50
CA LEU A 275 -31.15 -3.01 8.07
C LEU A 275 -29.79 -2.60 7.53
N VAL A 276 -29.80 -1.63 6.62
CA VAL A 276 -28.56 -1.06 6.09
C VAL A 276 -28.32 0.34 6.64
N VAL A 277 -27.05 0.66 6.95
CA VAL A 277 -26.62 2.06 7.15
C VAL A 277 -26.51 2.72 5.78
N SER A 278 -27.63 3.25 5.28
CA SER A 278 -27.76 3.77 3.92
C SER A 278 -27.05 5.11 3.67
N GLU A 279 -26.81 5.91 4.72
CA GLU A 279 -26.06 7.16 4.63
C GLU A 279 -25.17 7.34 5.86
N LEU A 280 -23.95 7.85 5.65
CA LEU A 280 -23.00 8.19 6.71
C LEU A 280 -22.27 9.48 6.36
N ALA A 281 -22.44 10.51 7.18
CA ALA A 281 -21.80 11.80 7.02
C ALA A 281 -20.86 12.10 8.19
N VAL A 282 -19.59 12.27 7.85
CA VAL A 282 -18.49 12.57 8.78
C VAL A 282 -17.81 13.86 8.35
N PRO A 283 -17.43 14.75 9.29
CA PRO A 283 -16.60 15.91 8.97
C PRO A 283 -15.27 15.49 8.33
N SER A 284 -14.68 16.36 7.51
CA SER A 284 -13.38 16.08 6.87
C SER A 284 -12.19 16.27 7.82
N SER A 285 -12.36 17.05 8.89
CA SER A 285 -11.32 17.28 9.88
C SER A 285 -11.88 17.70 11.24
N GLY A 286 -11.05 17.59 12.27
CA GLY A 286 -11.28 18.17 13.58
C GLY A 286 -10.00 18.14 14.42
N LEU A 287 -10.07 18.74 15.61
CA LEU A 287 -8.92 18.79 16.52
C LEU A 287 -8.98 17.66 17.53
N THR A 288 -7.81 17.21 17.99
CA THR A 288 -7.70 16.18 19.03
C THR A 288 -8.56 16.54 20.25
N ARG A 289 -9.37 15.59 20.73
CA ARG A 289 -10.30 15.73 21.88
C ARG A 289 -11.45 16.73 21.72
N ASP A 290 -11.61 17.39 20.57
CA ASP A 290 -12.79 18.20 20.33
C ASP A 290 -14.01 17.33 20.04
N LEU A 291 -15.19 17.91 20.20
CA LEU A 291 -16.44 17.30 19.74
C LEU A 291 -16.51 17.37 18.21
N PHE A 292 -16.92 16.29 17.58
CA PHE A 292 -17.34 16.26 16.18
C PHE A 292 -18.77 15.75 16.07
N GLN A 293 -19.48 16.23 15.06
CA GLN A 293 -20.86 15.83 14.77
C GLN A 293 -20.85 14.76 13.67
N LEU A 294 -21.36 13.59 14.00
CA LEU A 294 -21.59 12.47 13.11
C LEU A 294 -23.08 12.39 12.80
N SER A 295 -23.46 12.13 11.56
CA SER A 295 -24.83 11.72 11.24
C SER A 295 -24.88 10.49 10.36
N TYR A 296 -25.89 9.66 10.58
CA TYR A 296 -26.13 8.48 9.75
C TYR A 296 -27.62 8.20 9.60
N ARG A 297 -27.97 7.52 8.51
CA ARG A 297 -29.32 7.04 8.21
C ARG A 297 -29.30 5.52 8.17
N ILE A 298 -30.26 4.91 8.84
CA ILE A 298 -30.55 3.48 8.74
C ILE A 298 -31.86 3.31 7.98
N THR A 299 -31.87 2.38 7.03
CA THR A 299 -33.02 2.06 6.18
C THR A 299 -33.31 0.57 6.30
N ASN A 300 -34.58 0.21 6.42
CA ASN A 300 -34.99 -1.17 6.21
C ASN A 300 -35.25 -1.37 4.71
N GLN A 301 -34.33 -2.01 4.00
CA GLN A 301 -34.47 -2.33 2.58
C GLN A 301 -35.07 -3.73 2.32
N GLY A 302 -35.36 -4.48 3.39
CA GLY A 302 -35.98 -5.79 3.35
C GLY A 302 -37.50 -5.72 3.13
N PHE A 303 -38.15 -6.87 3.29
CA PHE A 303 -39.55 -7.06 2.94
C PHE A 303 -40.50 -7.20 4.13
N ASP A 304 -39.97 -7.35 5.35
CA ASP A 304 -40.76 -7.32 6.58
C ASP A 304 -40.31 -6.21 7.53
N THR A 305 -41.16 -5.88 8.50
CA THR A 305 -40.92 -4.86 9.50
C THR A 305 -39.91 -5.36 10.53
N THR A 306 -38.91 -4.53 10.81
CA THR A 306 -37.92 -4.82 11.86
C THR A 306 -38.57 -4.83 13.24
N GLY A 307 -37.96 -5.58 14.17
CA GLY A 307 -38.38 -5.62 15.57
C GLY A 307 -37.19 -5.70 16.51
N GLY A 308 -37.42 -5.51 17.80
CA GLY A 308 -36.36 -5.60 18.81
C GLY A 308 -35.70 -4.27 19.14
N SER A 309 -34.47 -4.33 19.67
CA SER A 309 -33.66 -3.16 20.00
C SER A 309 -32.20 -3.38 19.64
N PRO A 310 -31.89 -3.53 18.34
CA PRO A 310 -30.53 -3.77 17.86
C PRO A 310 -29.53 -2.74 18.37
N LEU A 311 -28.32 -3.20 18.68
CA LEU A 311 -27.23 -2.35 19.11
C LEU A 311 -26.69 -1.56 17.91
N GLN A 312 -26.61 -0.23 18.06
CA GLN A 312 -25.96 0.64 17.09
C GLN A 312 -24.55 0.94 17.60
N ARG A 313 -23.53 0.62 16.80
CA ARG A 313 -22.12 0.77 17.17
C ARG A 313 -21.43 1.77 16.26
N VAL A 314 -20.67 2.70 16.84
CA VAL A 314 -19.80 3.63 16.13
C VAL A 314 -18.36 3.36 16.52
N VAL A 315 -17.49 3.19 15.52
CA VAL A 315 -16.09 2.81 15.69
C VAL A 315 -15.17 3.80 14.97
N LEU A 316 -14.02 4.09 15.57
CA LEU A 316 -12.89 4.78 14.95
C LEU A 316 -11.75 3.82 14.67
N SER A 317 -11.32 3.76 13.42
CA SER A 317 -10.20 2.96 12.93
C SER A 317 -9.06 3.83 12.41
N ARG A 318 -7.83 3.29 12.45
CA ARG A 318 -6.64 3.91 11.83
C ARG A 318 -6.53 3.65 10.34
N ASP A 319 -7.30 2.72 9.81
CA ASP A 319 -7.24 2.31 8.41
C ASP A 319 -8.66 2.04 7.87
N PRO A 320 -8.81 1.72 6.58
CA PRO A 320 -10.14 1.58 5.98
C PRO A 320 -10.78 0.20 6.22
N VAL A 321 -10.25 -0.61 7.15
CA VAL A 321 -10.74 -1.94 7.51
C VAL A 321 -11.28 -1.91 8.94
N LEU A 322 -12.40 -2.59 9.19
CA LEU A 322 -12.94 -2.76 10.53
C LEU A 322 -12.39 -4.07 11.11
N ASP A 323 -11.62 -3.98 12.19
CA ASP A 323 -11.05 -5.13 12.87
C ASP A 323 -11.08 -5.03 14.41
N ALA A 324 -10.42 -5.97 15.09
CA ALA A 324 -10.44 -6.07 16.55
C ALA A 324 -9.59 -5.02 17.28
N ASP A 325 -8.66 -4.35 16.59
CA ASP A 325 -7.81 -3.30 17.16
C ASP A 325 -8.49 -1.92 17.13
N ASP A 326 -9.65 -1.82 16.48
CA ASP A 326 -10.40 -0.58 16.34
C ASP A 326 -11.15 -0.16 17.60
N ARG A 327 -11.36 1.16 17.72
CA ARG A 327 -11.89 1.77 18.93
C ARG A 327 -13.37 2.08 18.82
N VAL A 328 -14.19 1.35 19.57
CA VAL A 328 -15.60 1.69 19.78
C VAL A 328 -15.70 3.02 20.54
N ILE A 329 -16.47 3.98 20.01
CA ILE A 329 -16.68 5.30 20.60
C ILE A 329 -18.14 5.62 20.97
N ASP A 330 -19.09 4.86 20.43
CA ASP A 330 -20.49 4.89 20.85
C ASP A 330 -21.10 3.49 20.68
N GLU A 331 -21.93 3.10 21.65
CA GLU A 331 -22.77 1.91 21.59
C GLU A 331 -24.10 2.25 22.22
N THR A 332 -25.17 2.22 21.43
CA THR A 332 -26.50 2.57 21.90
C THR A 332 -27.52 1.56 21.38
N PRO A 333 -28.24 0.84 22.25
CA PRO A 333 -29.38 0.03 21.80
C PRO A 333 -30.48 0.96 21.32
N PHE A 334 -31.05 0.66 20.16
CA PHE A 334 -32.11 1.47 19.58
C PHE A 334 -33.28 0.58 19.19
N ALA A 335 -34.46 0.85 19.76
CA ALA A 335 -35.67 0.13 19.40
C ALA A 335 -36.09 0.47 17.97
N VAL A 336 -35.96 -0.51 17.07
CA VAL A 336 -36.34 -0.33 15.67
C VAL A 336 -37.69 -1.02 15.44
N ASN A 337 -38.66 -0.24 14.98
CA ASN A 337 -39.89 -0.74 14.34
C ASN A 337 -40.02 0.01 13.02
N LEU A 338 -39.24 -0.43 12.05
CA LEU A 338 -39.04 0.21 10.77
C LEU A 338 -39.66 -0.68 9.69
N PRO A 339 -40.82 -0.30 9.12
CA PRO A 339 -41.43 -1.01 8.00
C PRO A 339 -40.54 -1.01 6.76
N PRO A 340 -40.79 -1.90 5.79
CA PRO A 340 -40.08 -1.94 4.50
C PRO A 340 -40.00 -0.57 3.82
N GLY A 341 -38.79 -0.20 3.37
CA GLY A 341 -38.46 1.06 2.69
C GLY A 341 -38.46 2.30 3.58
N GLN A 342 -38.75 2.20 4.88
CA GLN A 342 -38.67 3.34 5.80
C GLN A 342 -37.23 3.52 6.31
N SER A 343 -36.93 4.75 6.73
CA SER A 343 -35.63 5.10 7.31
C SER A 343 -35.76 6.01 8.52
N PHE A 344 -34.74 6.02 9.37
CA PHE A 344 -34.54 7.05 10.40
C PHE A 344 -33.09 7.55 10.38
N SER A 345 -32.88 8.75 10.90
CA SER A 345 -31.56 9.36 10.99
C SER A 345 -31.19 9.65 12.44
N ARG A 346 -29.90 9.54 12.76
CA ARG A 346 -29.33 9.94 14.04
C ARG A 346 -28.23 10.96 13.82
N GLU A 347 -28.16 11.91 14.76
CA GLU A 347 -27.04 12.83 14.89
C GLU A 347 -26.40 12.62 16.26
N LEU A 348 -25.08 12.46 16.28
CA LEU A 348 -24.30 12.21 17.49
C LEU A 348 -23.18 13.25 17.60
N SER A 349 -22.96 13.73 18.82
CA SER A 349 -21.80 14.56 19.17
C SER A 349 -20.83 13.70 19.97
N LEU A 350 -19.71 13.33 19.36
CA LEU A 350 -18.71 12.41 19.93
C LEU A 350 -17.35 13.09 20.04
N PHE A 351 -16.47 12.60 20.90
CA PHE A 351 -15.12 13.17 21.06
C PHE A 351 -14.11 12.55 20.10
N LEU A 352 -13.27 13.38 19.50
CA LEU A 352 -12.13 12.94 18.71
C LEU A 352 -11.01 12.34 19.59
N PRO A 353 -10.17 11.46 19.02
CA PRO A 353 -9.03 10.88 19.71
C PRO A 353 -8.03 11.95 20.19
N GLY A 354 -7.15 11.55 21.12
CA GLY A 354 -6.04 12.40 21.56
C GLY A 354 -4.85 12.38 20.60
N GLU A 355 -4.82 11.40 19.69
CA GLU A 355 -3.79 11.22 18.69
C GLU A 355 -4.17 11.88 17.36
N THR A 356 -3.17 12.46 16.72
CA THR A 356 -3.33 13.02 15.37
C THR A 356 -3.31 11.93 14.30
N GLY A 357 -3.67 12.32 13.08
CA GLY A 357 -3.62 11.48 11.89
C GLY A 357 -4.96 11.28 11.24
N ASN A 358 -4.98 10.40 10.24
CA ASN A 358 -6.20 10.02 9.54
C ASN A 358 -6.92 8.92 10.30
N TRP A 359 -8.24 9.05 10.39
CA TRP A 359 -9.12 8.08 11.03
C TRP A 359 -10.31 7.78 10.12
N TRP A 360 -10.77 6.54 10.16
CA TRP A 360 -12.01 6.12 9.48
C TRP A 360 -13.10 5.92 10.51
N VAL A 361 -14.33 6.28 10.16
CA VAL A 361 -15.49 6.07 11.02
C VAL A 361 -16.31 4.93 10.43
N PHE A 362 -16.66 3.97 11.26
CA PHE A 362 -17.61 2.93 10.92
C PHE A 362 -18.87 3.08 11.77
N VAL A 363 -20.01 2.81 11.15
CA VAL A 363 -21.29 2.67 11.84
C VAL A 363 -21.85 1.32 11.46
N THR A 364 -22.15 0.52 12.47
CA THR A 364 -22.79 -0.78 12.33
C THR A 364 -24.16 -0.70 12.98
N THR A 365 -25.20 -1.01 12.21
CA THR A 365 -26.51 -1.31 12.77
C THR A 365 -26.59 -2.79 13.11
N ASP A 366 -27.52 -3.13 14.00
CA ASP A 366 -27.63 -4.48 14.59
C ASP A 366 -26.30 -5.19 14.90
N ALA A 367 -25.42 -4.48 15.62
CA ALA A 367 -24.05 -4.95 15.89
C ALA A 367 -23.97 -6.22 16.76
N ASP A 368 -25.10 -6.65 17.33
CA ASP A 368 -25.23 -7.87 18.13
C ASP A 368 -26.02 -8.98 17.40
N ASP A 369 -26.41 -8.77 16.14
CA ASP A 369 -27.10 -9.77 15.29
C ASP A 369 -28.37 -10.32 15.97
N VAL A 370 -29.23 -9.40 16.46
CA VAL A 370 -30.46 -9.74 17.21
C VAL A 370 -31.73 -9.61 16.37
N VAL A 371 -31.68 -8.88 15.27
CA VAL A 371 -32.71 -8.86 14.24
C VAL A 371 -32.31 -9.96 13.26
N ASN A 372 -33.23 -10.88 12.98
CA ASN A 372 -32.95 -11.88 11.96
C ASN A 372 -33.25 -11.26 10.60
N GLU A 373 -32.19 -10.98 9.84
CA GLU A 373 -32.25 -10.23 8.60
C GLU A 373 -32.02 -11.11 7.38
N THR A 374 -32.31 -10.53 6.22
CA THR A 374 -32.02 -11.18 4.94
C THR A 374 -30.52 -11.13 4.65
N LEU A 375 -29.83 -10.05 5.03
CA LEU A 375 -28.42 -9.81 4.70
C LEU A 375 -27.66 -9.23 5.89
N GLU A 376 -27.16 -10.10 6.76
CA GLU A 376 -26.36 -9.66 7.93
C GLU A 376 -25.01 -9.01 7.56
N ASP A 377 -24.51 -9.26 6.34
CA ASP A 377 -23.21 -8.77 5.88
C ASP A 377 -23.21 -7.32 5.37
N ASN A 378 -24.37 -6.65 5.36
CA ASN A 378 -24.51 -5.29 4.83
C ASN A 378 -24.77 -4.21 5.91
N ASN A 379 -24.80 -4.60 7.19
CA ASN A 379 -25.21 -3.74 8.30
C ASN A 379 -24.17 -2.66 8.68
N THR A 380 -22.99 -2.67 8.05
CA THR A 380 -21.87 -1.79 8.36
C THR A 380 -21.57 -0.82 7.21
N ALA A 381 -21.53 0.48 7.52
CA ALA A 381 -21.02 1.51 6.61
C ALA A 381 -19.73 2.13 7.15
N ARG A 382 -18.86 2.53 6.22
CA ARG A 382 -17.60 3.25 6.46
C ARG A 382 -17.68 4.66 5.87
N SER A 383 -17.01 5.62 6.50
CA SER A 383 -16.85 6.96 5.92
C SER A 383 -16.21 6.90 4.53
N GLY A 384 -16.68 7.72 3.60
CA GLY A 384 -16.17 7.74 2.21
C GLY A 384 -14.74 8.27 2.08
N ALA A 385 -14.26 9.03 3.07
CA ALA A 385 -12.91 9.57 3.16
C ALA A 385 -12.44 9.52 4.63
N PRO A 386 -11.12 9.60 4.88
CA PRO A 386 -10.63 9.69 6.25
C PRO A 386 -10.94 11.06 6.87
N LEU A 387 -11.33 11.04 8.13
CA LEU A 387 -11.41 12.20 9.02
C LEU A 387 -9.99 12.55 9.48
N ARG A 388 -9.50 13.74 9.12
CA ARG A 388 -8.19 14.23 9.56
C ARG A 388 -8.27 14.81 10.96
N VAL A 389 -7.58 14.19 11.91
CA VAL A 389 -7.46 14.70 13.29
C VAL A 389 -6.14 15.46 13.43
N ASP A 390 -6.26 16.78 13.56
CA ASP A 390 -5.14 17.70 13.72
C ASP A 390 -4.88 18.00 15.21
N ALA A 391 -3.65 18.38 15.55
CA ALA A 391 -3.32 18.71 16.95
C ALA A 391 -4.11 19.95 17.41
N ALA A 392 -4.68 19.90 18.61
CA ALA A 392 -5.46 21.02 19.17
C ALA A 392 -4.64 22.31 19.42
N TYR A 393 -3.31 22.23 19.36
CA TYR A 393 -2.39 23.36 19.44
C TYR A 393 -1.01 23.00 18.88
N THR A 394 -0.19 24.01 18.66
CA THR A 394 1.25 23.89 18.36
C THR A 394 2.08 24.33 19.56
N ALA A 395 3.33 23.87 19.66
CA ALA A 395 4.23 24.27 20.74
C ALA A 395 5.63 24.61 20.22
N THR A 396 6.33 25.47 20.94
CA THR A 396 7.74 25.85 20.69
C THR A 396 8.56 25.68 21.96
N VAL A 397 9.84 25.33 21.82
CA VAL A 397 10.81 25.25 22.93
C VAL A 397 12.16 25.83 22.52
N GLN A 398 12.85 26.42 23.49
CA GLN A 398 14.22 26.92 23.35
C GLN A 398 14.98 26.77 24.67
N THR A 399 16.30 26.96 24.62
CA THR A 399 17.17 27.08 25.78
C THR A 399 18.10 28.28 25.63
N ASP A 400 18.44 28.92 26.74
CA ASP A 400 19.42 30.03 26.74
C ASP A 400 20.88 29.50 26.75
N ILE A 401 21.06 28.18 26.86
CA ILE A 401 22.38 27.54 26.95
C ILE A 401 22.79 26.99 25.59
N ASN A 402 23.74 27.65 24.93
CA ASN A 402 24.30 27.16 23.66
C ASN A 402 25.34 26.04 23.85
N SER A 403 26.10 26.08 24.96
CA SER A 403 27.09 25.06 25.28
C SER A 403 27.29 24.91 26.79
N ALA A 404 27.41 23.68 27.29
CA ALA A 404 27.69 23.41 28.70
C ALA A 404 28.59 22.17 28.91
N PRO A 405 29.32 22.07 30.04
CA PRO A 405 30.02 20.84 30.43
C PRO A 405 29.07 19.66 30.67
N ALA A 406 29.58 18.43 30.52
CA ALA A 406 28.84 17.21 30.84
C ALA A 406 28.27 17.23 32.27
N GLY A 407 27.03 16.75 32.42
CA GLY A 407 26.28 16.74 33.68
C GLY A 407 25.57 18.06 34.04
N THR A 408 25.74 19.13 33.26
CA THR A 408 25.01 20.40 33.49
C THR A 408 23.51 20.22 33.22
N LEU A 409 22.66 20.60 34.17
CA LEU A 409 21.21 20.68 33.96
C LEU A 409 20.90 21.75 32.90
N ILE A 410 20.10 21.42 31.90
CA ILE A 410 19.72 22.33 30.81
C ILE A 410 18.26 22.77 31.02
N PRO A 411 18.01 24.03 31.44
CA PRO A 411 16.66 24.58 31.52
C PRO A 411 16.12 24.82 30.11
N LEU A 412 14.90 24.36 29.89
CA LEU A 412 14.13 24.53 28.67
C LEU A 412 12.89 25.35 28.98
N HIS A 413 12.53 26.25 28.07
CA HIS A 413 11.29 27.02 28.18
C HIS A 413 10.64 27.21 26.83
N GLY A 414 9.33 27.42 26.83
CA GLY A 414 8.55 27.44 25.60
C GLY A 414 7.11 27.91 25.80
N SER A 415 6.34 27.84 24.72
CA SER A 415 4.92 28.18 24.75
C SER A 415 4.11 27.32 23.78
N ALA A 416 2.84 27.10 24.09
CA ALA A 416 1.87 26.44 23.21
C ALA A 416 0.69 27.35 22.89
N MET A 417 0.25 27.29 21.63
CA MET A 417 -0.75 28.17 21.05
C MET A 417 -1.77 27.38 20.25
N ARG A 418 -3.06 27.64 20.49
CA ARG A 418 -4.17 27.08 19.72
C ARG A 418 -4.24 27.73 18.33
N PRO A 419 -4.90 27.08 17.35
CA PRO A 419 -5.04 27.63 15.99
C PRO A 419 -5.70 29.01 15.91
N ASP A 420 -6.54 29.36 16.88
CA ASP A 420 -7.21 30.67 17.01
C ASP A 420 -6.32 31.77 17.60
N GLY A 421 -5.06 31.44 17.93
CA GLY A 421 -4.10 32.35 18.55
C GLY A 421 -4.28 32.53 20.06
N GLN A 422 -5.15 31.76 20.71
CA GLN A 422 -5.26 31.76 22.17
C GLN A 422 -4.23 30.82 22.81
N PRO A 423 -3.75 31.15 24.02
CA PRO A 423 -2.83 30.27 24.73
C PRO A 423 -3.45 28.89 24.98
N ALA A 424 -2.70 27.83 24.70
CA ALA A 424 -3.09 26.47 25.04
C ALA A 424 -2.82 26.24 26.54
N ALA A 425 -3.70 26.75 27.40
CA ALA A 425 -3.52 26.74 28.86
C ALA A 425 -3.86 25.39 29.51
N GLY A 426 -3.03 24.95 30.45
CA GLY A 426 -3.23 23.69 31.18
C GLY A 426 -3.04 22.42 30.35
N GLU A 427 -2.34 22.52 29.22
CA GLU A 427 -2.12 21.44 28.27
C GLU A 427 -0.74 20.81 28.45
N LEU A 428 -0.63 19.50 28.23
CA LEU A 428 0.65 18.78 28.30
C LEU A 428 1.42 18.92 26.99
N VAL A 429 2.63 19.45 26.99
CA VAL A 429 3.53 19.52 25.82
C VAL A 429 4.59 18.43 25.91
N ASN A 430 4.86 17.74 24.81
CA ASN A 430 5.99 16.82 24.68
C ASN A 430 7.19 17.55 24.06
N ILE A 431 8.32 17.53 24.75
CA ILE A 431 9.59 18.10 24.31
C ILE A 431 10.51 16.94 23.92
N HIS A 432 10.86 16.86 22.64
CA HIS A 432 11.81 15.90 22.13
C HIS A 432 13.21 16.46 22.26
N VAL A 433 14.09 15.73 22.92
CA VAL A 433 15.51 16.01 23.05
C VAL A 433 16.26 14.89 22.35
N ILE A 434 16.98 15.21 21.28
CA ILE A 434 17.60 14.22 20.38
C ILE A 434 19.11 14.48 20.32
N VAL A 435 19.91 13.42 20.49
CA VAL A 435 21.36 13.42 20.27
C VAL A 435 21.74 12.18 19.47
N ARG A 436 22.31 12.37 18.28
CA ARG A 436 22.51 11.28 17.31
C ARG A 436 21.17 10.57 17.10
N ASP A 437 21.09 9.26 17.35
CA ASP A 437 19.87 8.46 17.22
C ASP A 437 19.09 8.31 18.55
N ALA A 438 19.64 8.82 19.66
CA ALA A 438 18.98 8.72 20.96
C ALA A 438 17.94 9.84 21.12
N ARG A 439 16.69 9.46 21.39
CA ARG A 439 15.57 10.37 21.64
C ARG A 439 15.06 10.22 23.07
N ARG A 440 14.92 11.35 23.77
CA ARG A 440 14.24 11.43 25.07
C ARG A 440 13.06 12.40 24.96
N ILE A 441 11.92 12.03 25.53
CA ILE A 441 10.71 12.87 25.56
C ILE A 441 10.50 13.34 26.99
N LEU A 442 10.46 14.65 27.19
CA LEU A 442 10.05 15.27 28.45
C LEU A 442 8.63 15.79 28.29
N SER A 443 7.81 15.71 29.33
CA SER A 443 6.48 16.32 29.34
C SER A 443 6.48 17.54 30.25
N ALA A 444 5.84 18.62 29.82
CA ALA A 444 5.66 19.85 30.58
C ALA A 444 4.20 20.32 30.52
N LEU A 445 3.67 20.88 31.60
CA LEU A 445 2.33 21.46 31.62
C LEU A 445 2.41 22.96 31.35
N THR A 446 1.55 23.48 30.49
CA THR A 446 1.46 24.92 30.24
C THR A 446 0.69 25.65 31.35
N ASP A 447 1.11 26.88 31.62
CA ASP A 447 0.40 27.81 32.51
C ASP A 447 -0.81 28.46 31.81
N LEU A 448 -1.49 29.38 32.51
CA LEU A 448 -2.65 30.11 31.97
C LEU A 448 -2.34 30.98 30.74
N ASN A 449 -1.06 31.29 30.50
CA ASN A 449 -0.60 32.04 29.33
C ASN A 449 0.04 31.11 28.27
N GLY A 450 -0.18 29.79 28.38
CA GLY A 450 0.34 28.79 27.45
C GLY A 450 1.84 28.57 27.56
N ARG A 451 2.53 29.12 28.57
CA ARG A 451 3.98 28.99 28.73
C ARG A 451 4.33 27.77 29.56
N PHE A 452 5.47 27.15 29.27
CA PHE A 452 5.96 26.01 30.05
C PHE A 452 7.46 26.09 30.27
N THR A 453 7.93 25.35 31.27
CA THR A 453 9.35 25.11 31.54
C THR A 453 9.58 23.63 31.82
N ALA A 454 10.77 23.14 31.47
CA ALA A 454 11.23 21.79 31.78
C ALA A 454 12.74 21.81 32.03
N ASN A 455 13.26 20.79 32.71
CA ASN A 455 14.70 20.65 32.89
C ASN A 455 15.17 19.34 32.25
N PHE A 456 16.15 19.43 31.36
CA PHE A 456 16.82 18.27 30.80
C PHE A 456 18.10 17.98 31.59
N GLN A 457 18.15 16.81 32.24
CA GLN A 457 19.36 16.32 32.88
C GLN A 457 20.06 15.30 31.96
N PRO A 458 21.20 15.65 31.35
CA PRO A 458 22.01 14.70 30.59
C PRO A 458 22.63 13.66 31.53
N LEU A 459 22.88 12.46 31.01
CA LEU A 459 23.63 11.43 31.73
C LEU A 459 25.10 11.85 31.90
N PRO A 460 25.81 11.35 32.93
CA PRO A 460 27.18 11.78 33.23
C PRO A 460 28.21 11.62 32.10
N SER A 461 28.00 10.67 31.18
CA SER A 461 28.89 10.38 30.02
C SER A 461 28.31 10.84 28.68
N GLU A 462 27.18 11.54 28.68
CA GLU A 462 26.54 12.04 27.48
C GLU A 462 27.19 13.35 27.00
N GLY A 463 27.39 13.48 25.69
CA GLY A 463 27.99 14.66 25.06
C GLY A 463 27.77 14.67 23.56
N GLY A 464 27.85 15.85 22.96
CA GLY A 464 27.55 16.09 21.56
C GLY A 464 26.54 17.22 21.36
N THR A 465 26.10 17.38 20.12
CA THR A 465 25.09 18.36 19.72
C THR A 465 23.70 17.77 19.88
N TYR A 466 22.84 18.46 20.62
CA TYR A 466 21.47 18.11 20.89
C TYR A 466 20.54 19.03 20.12
N THR A 467 19.50 18.46 19.51
CA THR A 467 18.40 19.22 18.94
C THR A 467 17.17 19.08 19.82
N ILE A 468 16.40 20.16 19.99
CA ILE A 468 15.15 20.14 20.73
C ILE A 468 13.97 20.62 19.88
N GLY A 469 12.79 20.07 20.15
CA GLY A 469 11.52 20.48 19.55
C GLY A 469 10.34 20.13 20.44
N ALA A 470 9.35 21.00 20.53
CA ALA A 470 8.14 20.79 21.30
C ALA A 470 6.92 20.59 20.41
N VAL A 471 6.05 19.66 20.78
CA VAL A 471 4.82 19.32 20.05
C VAL A 471 3.69 18.90 21.00
N HIS A 472 2.46 18.90 20.46
CA HIS A 472 1.32 18.25 21.09
C HIS A 472 1.60 16.75 21.31
N PRO A 473 1.17 16.11 22.42
CA PRO A 473 1.48 14.71 22.74
C PRO A 473 1.00 13.70 21.70
N GLY A 474 -0.08 14.02 20.99
CA GLY A 474 -0.60 13.22 19.88
C GLY A 474 0.22 13.29 18.59
N VAL A 475 1.35 14.01 18.58
CA VAL A 475 2.26 14.15 17.43
C VAL A 475 3.57 13.41 17.74
N ASN A 476 3.91 12.42 16.91
CA ASN A 476 5.04 11.52 17.17
C ASN A 476 6.40 12.10 16.80
N THR A 477 6.48 13.15 15.98
CA THR A 477 7.72 13.75 15.48
C THR A 477 7.71 15.25 15.72
N ALA A 478 8.81 15.78 16.28
CA ALA A 478 8.96 17.22 16.52
C ALA A 478 9.97 17.81 15.54
N PRO A 479 9.68 18.94 14.89
CA PRO A 479 10.68 19.67 14.13
C PRO A 479 11.76 20.21 15.07
N VAL A 480 12.99 20.38 14.55
CA VAL A 480 14.06 21.04 15.30
C VAL A 480 13.72 22.52 15.44
N GLN A 481 13.65 22.99 16.68
CA GLN A 481 13.32 24.37 17.03
C GLN A 481 14.53 25.11 17.61
N ASP A 482 15.42 24.38 18.29
CA ASP A 482 16.64 24.93 18.88
C ASP A 482 17.72 23.84 19.03
N THR A 483 18.97 24.23 19.30
CA THR A 483 20.13 23.33 19.39
C THR A 483 21.12 23.80 20.46
N PHE A 484 21.68 22.87 21.23
CA PHE A 484 22.75 23.14 22.19
C PHE A 484 23.80 22.03 22.20
N SER A 485 24.99 22.29 22.75
CA SER A 485 26.08 21.32 22.82
C SER A 485 26.48 20.99 24.26
N ILE A 486 26.63 19.70 24.55
CA ILE A 486 27.25 19.24 25.80
C ILE A 486 28.67 18.79 25.52
N LEU A 487 29.63 19.45 26.15
CA LEU A 487 31.05 19.16 26.02
C LEU A 487 31.43 18.01 26.96
N ALA A 488 31.72 16.85 26.37
CA ALA A 488 32.26 15.68 27.08
C ALA A 488 33.68 15.36 26.59
N LEU A 489 34.51 14.84 27.49
CA LEU A 489 35.88 14.45 27.17
C LEU A 489 35.87 13.13 26.39
N ARG A 490 36.36 13.12 25.15
CA ARG A 490 36.66 11.89 24.42
C ARG A 490 38.12 11.51 24.69
N VAL A 491 38.35 10.53 25.55
CA VAL A 491 39.67 9.90 25.67
C VAL A 491 39.81 8.94 24.48
N THR A 492 40.69 9.26 23.55
CA THR A 492 41.15 8.31 22.54
C THR A 492 42.47 7.73 23.05
N PRO A 493 42.54 6.44 23.40
CA PRO A 493 43.82 5.81 23.72
C PRO A 493 44.67 5.81 22.44
N ASN A 494 45.93 6.26 22.56
CA ASN A 494 46.95 6.10 21.52
C ASN A 494 47.35 4.63 21.36
#